data_AF-A0A496Y8G5-F1
#
_entry.id   AF-A0A496Y8G5-F1
#
_cell.length_a   1.000
_cell.length_b   1.000
_cell.length_c   1.000
_cell.angle_alpha   90.00
_cell.angle_beta   90.00
_cell.angle_gamma   90.00
#
_symmetry.space_group_name_H-M   'P 1'
#
loop_
_entity.id
_entity.type
_entity.pdbx_description
1 polymer ?
#
loop_
_entity_poly.entity_id
_entity_poly.type
_entity_poly.pdbx_seq_one_letter_code
_entity_poly.pdbx_strand_id
1 'polypeptide(L)'
;MWSVEPLAPKASKISPIEGAKRMFSKRSLVELAKSLGKILVVGWAAFSTLQANKGRFLELAYQGKAEILRFMGETSLDVVTRSCYVIAVLAILDFLYQKWEFEQDLKMTKQEVKEEFKQTEGDPLVKSRIRSIQREMARRRMMEDVKNADVIITNPEHLSVALRYDSMSMEAPTVVAKGANNIAFKIREIAKKNHIPLVENKPLAQNLYKFVDIGQEIPPDFYQAAAEILAYVYGLKNRTKDNG
;
A
#
# COMPACT_ATOMS: atom_id res chain seq x y z
N MET A 1 -17.70 18.68 5.77
CA MET A 1 -18.33 18.68 4.43
C MET A 1 -18.78 17.26 4.14
N TRP A 2 -20.08 17.01 4.23
CA TRP A 2 -20.67 15.74 3.80
C TRP A 2 -21.10 15.92 2.35
N SER A 3 -20.46 15.20 1.42
CA SER A 3 -20.83 15.20 0.00
C SER A 3 -21.77 14.02 -0.26
N VAL A 4 -22.93 14.33 -0.85
CA VAL A 4 -24.00 13.38 -1.19
C VAL A 4 -23.84 12.82 -2.62
N GLU A 5 -22.74 13.16 -3.31
CA GLU A 5 -22.43 12.68 -4.66
C GLU A 5 -22.25 11.15 -4.84
N PRO A 6 -21.81 10.33 -3.85
CA PRO A 6 -21.55 8.92 -4.13
C PRO A 6 -22.82 8.05 -4.22
N LEU A 7 -24.00 8.62 -3.97
CA LEU A 7 -25.29 7.92 -3.97
C LEU A 7 -26.08 8.02 -5.29
N ALA A 8 -25.61 8.76 -6.29
CA ALA A 8 -26.26 8.76 -7.60
C ALA A 8 -25.99 7.43 -8.33
N PRO A 9 -27.01 6.62 -8.67
CA PRO A 9 -26.81 5.42 -9.47
C PRO A 9 -26.31 5.83 -10.85
N LYS A 10 -24.99 5.72 -11.06
CA LYS A 10 -24.35 5.99 -12.36
C LYS A 10 -24.82 4.90 -13.34
N ALA A 11 -25.80 5.23 -14.18
CA ALA A 11 -26.32 4.38 -15.25
C ALA A 11 -25.24 3.92 -16.24
N SER A 12 -24.04 4.54 -16.23
CA SER A 12 -22.86 4.09 -16.98
C SER A 12 -22.21 2.81 -16.45
N LYS A 13 -22.63 2.26 -15.30
CA LYS A 13 -22.12 0.98 -14.75
C LYS A 13 -23.02 -0.23 -15.02
N ILE A 14 -24.17 -0.05 -15.68
CA ILE A 14 -25.06 -1.13 -16.09
C ILE A 14 -25.08 -1.13 -17.61
N SER A 15 -24.07 -1.70 -18.24
CA SER A 15 -24.12 -1.91 -19.69
C SER A 15 -24.90 -3.22 -19.96
N PRO A 16 -26.11 -3.16 -20.57
CA PRO A 16 -26.90 -4.36 -20.86
C PRO A 16 -26.16 -5.31 -21.79
N ILE A 17 -25.24 -4.75 -22.59
CA ILE A 17 -24.41 -5.47 -23.55
C ILE A 17 -23.33 -6.30 -22.86
N GLU A 18 -22.65 -5.79 -21.82
CA GLU A 18 -21.71 -6.63 -21.06
C GLU A 18 -22.45 -7.65 -20.20
N GLY A 19 -23.64 -7.32 -19.69
CA GLY A 19 -24.54 -8.28 -19.04
C GLY A 19 -24.91 -9.43 -19.98
N ALA A 20 -25.34 -9.11 -21.20
CA ALA A 20 -25.63 -10.10 -22.24
C ALA A 20 -24.38 -10.90 -22.66
N LYS A 21 -23.22 -10.26 -22.81
CA LYS A 21 -21.94 -10.91 -23.12
C LYS A 21 -21.47 -11.86 -22.01
N ARG A 22 -21.75 -11.52 -20.75
CA ARG A 22 -21.50 -12.37 -19.59
C ARG A 22 -22.47 -13.55 -19.52
N MET A 23 -23.74 -13.34 -19.88
CA MET A 23 -24.73 -14.41 -20.05
C MET A 23 -24.39 -15.35 -21.23
N PHE A 24 -23.77 -14.85 -22.29
CA PHE A 24 -23.27 -15.62 -23.45
C PHE A 24 -21.76 -15.94 -23.38
N SER A 25 -21.21 -16.02 -22.17
CA SER A 25 -19.81 -16.43 -22.00
C SER A 25 -19.65 -17.93 -22.28
N LYS A 26 -18.43 -18.36 -22.66
CA LYS A 26 -18.12 -19.80 -22.81
C LYS A 26 -18.48 -20.60 -21.55
N ARG A 27 -18.34 -19.98 -20.37
CA ARG A 27 -18.71 -20.56 -19.07
C ARG A 27 -20.22 -20.84 -18.99
N SER A 28 -21.04 -19.86 -19.36
CA SER A 28 -22.50 -20.01 -19.36
C SER A 28 -22.98 -21.11 -20.33
N LEU A 29 -22.33 -21.25 -21.50
CA LEU A 29 -22.64 -22.31 -22.45
C LEU A 29 -22.32 -23.70 -21.88
N VAL A 30 -21.19 -23.84 -21.18
CA VAL A 30 -20.79 -25.07 -20.51
C VAL A 30 -21.75 -25.42 -19.38
N GLU A 31 -22.18 -24.44 -18.57
CA GLU A 31 -23.18 -24.65 -17.52
C GLU A 31 -24.54 -25.10 -18.08
N LEU A 32 -24.98 -24.51 -19.19
CA LEU A 32 -26.20 -24.91 -19.89
C LEU A 32 -26.10 -26.34 -20.46
N ALA A 33 -24.95 -26.70 -21.04
CA ALA A 33 -24.72 -28.06 -21.50
C ALA A 33 -24.76 -29.08 -20.34
N LYS A 34 -24.15 -28.74 -19.19
CA LYS A 34 -24.20 -29.59 -17.98
C LYS A 34 -25.61 -29.73 -17.44
N SER A 35 -26.41 -28.67 -17.39
CA SER A 35 -27.79 -28.74 -16.88
C SER A 35 -28.70 -29.54 -17.81
N LEU A 36 -28.61 -29.36 -19.13
CA LEU A 36 -29.31 -30.19 -20.11
C LEU A 36 -28.90 -31.66 -19.98
N GLY A 37 -27.60 -31.93 -19.82
CA GLY A 37 -27.09 -33.28 -19.55
C GLY A 37 -27.74 -33.90 -18.31
N LYS A 38 -27.77 -33.19 -17.17
CA LYS A 38 -28.42 -33.67 -15.94
C LYS A 38 -29.89 -34.02 -16.17
N ILE A 39 -30.64 -33.18 -16.90
CA ILE A 39 -32.05 -33.43 -17.23
C ILE A 39 -32.20 -34.68 -18.10
N LEU A 40 -31.37 -34.85 -19.12
CA LEU A 40 -31.41 -36.01 -20.01
C LEU A 40 -31.12 -37.31 -19.27
N VAL A 41 -30.12 -37.33 -18.38
CA VAL A 41 -29.79 -38.56 -17.64
C VAL A 41 -30.89 -38.92 -16.64
N VAL A 42 -31.52 -37.94 -15.98
CA VAL A 42 -32.68 -38.19 -15.11
C VAL A 42 -33.88 -38.68 -15.93
N GLY A 43 -34.17 -38.05 -17.06
CA GLY A 43 -35.22 -38.48 -17.98
C GLY A 43 -35.00 -39.91 -18.48
N TRP A 44 -33.75 -40.25 -18.81
CA TRP A 44 -33.36 -41.61 -19.19
C TRP A 44 -33.49 -42.61 -18.03
N ALA A 45 -33.13 -42.24 -16.80
CA ALA A 45 -33.31 -43.09 -15.63
C ALA A 45 -34.81 -43.37 -15.36
N ALA A 46 -35.67 -42.36 -15.48
CA ALA A 46 -37.11 -42.53 -15.36
C ALA A 46 -37.68 -43.42 -16.49
N PHE A 47 -37.31 -43.14 -17.74
CA PHE A 47 -37.76 -43.92 -18.91
C PHE A 47 -37.31 -45.38 -18.84
N SER A 48 -36.05 -45.64 -18.50
CA SER A 48 -35.50 -47.00 -18.38
C SER A 48 -36.19 -47.79 -17.27
N THR A 49 -36.56 -47.15 -16.16
CA THR A 49 -37.28 -47.78 -15.06
C THR A 49 -38.71 -48.15 -15.45
N LEU A 50 -39.39 -47.29 -16.21
CA LEU A 50 -40.71 -47.62 -16.77
C LEU A 50 -40.65 -48.75 -17.79
N GLN A 51 -39.64 -48.76 -18.66
CA GLN A 51 -39.41 -49.84 -19.62
C GLN A 51 -39.17 -51.19 -18.93
N ALA A 52 -38.36 -51.21 -17.87
CA ALA A 52 -38.06 -52.41 -17.09
C ALA A 52 -39.32 -52.98 -16.39
N ASN A 53 -40.26 -52.11 -15.99
CA ASN A 53 -41.49 -52.51 -15.32
C ASN A 53 -42.68 -52.76 -16.27
N LYS A 54 -42.49 -52.72 -17.60
CA LYS A 54 -43.58 -52.90 -18.59
C LYS A 54 -44.37 -54.20 -18.41
N GLY A 55 -43.70 -55.32 -18.07
CA GLY A 55 -44.36 -56.61 -17.85
C GLY A 55 -45.33 -56.57 -16.67
N ARG A 56 -44.87 -56.05 -15.52
CA ARG A 56 -45.70 -55.82 -14.33
C ARG A 56 -46.85 -54.83 -14.61
N PHE A 57 -46.64 -53.88 -15.53
CA PHE A 57 -47.66 -52.93 -15.93
C PHE A 57 -48.86 -53.58 -16.62
N LEU A 58 -48.64 -54.65 -17.41
CA LEU A 58 -49.71 -55.42 -18.06
C LEU A 58 -50.46 -56.31 -17.06
N GLU A 59 -49.76 -56.85 -16.07
CA GLU A 59 -50.35 -57.70 -15.02
C GLU A 59 -51.30 -56.91 -14.11
N LEU A 60 -51.05 -55.62 -13.88
CA LEU A 60 -51.89 -54.72 -13.07
C LEU A 60 -53.34 -54.62 -13.57
N ALA A 61 -53.62 -54.89 -14.85
CA ALA A 61 -54.97 -54.87 -15.41
C ALA A 61 -55.91 -55.90 -14.76
N TYR A 62 -55.35 -56.95 -14.14
CA TYR A 62 -56.08 -58.03 -13.50
C TYR A 62 -55.97 -58.01 -11.96
N GLN A 63 -55.32 -57.00 -11.38
CA GLN A 63 -55.02 -56.93 -9.94
C GLN A 63 -55.97 -56.02 -9.16
N GLY A 64 -56.02 -56.23 -7.83
CA GLY A 64 -56.82 -55.40 -6.92
C GLY A 64 -56.21 -54.01 -6.67
N LYS A 65 -57.03 -53.06 -6.21
CA LYS A 65 -56.64 -51.66 -5.96
C LYS A 65 -55.43 -51.50 -5.02
N ALA A 66 -55.31 -52.38 -4.02
CA ALA A 66 -54.19 -52.35 -3.06
C ALA A 66 -52.84 -52.68 -3.72
N GLU A 67 -52.84 -53.60 -4.69
CA GLU A 67 -51.64 -54.04 -5.40
C GLU A 67 -51.18 -53.00 -6.42
N ILE A 68 -52.13 -52.30 -7.04
CA ILE A 68 -51.87 -51.13 -7.88
C ILE A 68 -51.17 -50.03 -7.07
N LEU A 69 -51.67 -49.71 -5.87
CA LEU A 69 -51.04 -48.72 -5.00
C LEU A 69 -49.62 -49.12 -4.58
N ARG A 70 -49.41 -50.40 -4.24
CA ARG A 70 -48.08 -50.92 -3.90
C ARG A 70 -47.10 -50.80 -5.06
N PHE A 71 -47.51 -51.19 -6.26
CA PHE A 71 -46.70 -51.07 -7.47
C PHE A 71 -46.32 -49.62 -7.77
N MET A 72 -47.25 -48.67 -7.61
CA MET A 72 -46.97 -47.25 -7.76
C MET A 72 -45.91 -46.76 -6.76
N GLY A 73 -46.02 -47.18 -5.51
CA GLY A 73 -45.05 -46.85 -4.46
C GLY A 73 -43.65 -47.41 -4.75
N GLU A 74 -43.56 -48.71 -5.07
CA GLU A 74 -42.30 -49.39 -5.40
C GLU A 74 -41.63 -48.77 -6.64
N THR A 75 -42.40 -48.53 -7.70
CA THR A 75 -41.88 -47.94 -8.94
C THR A 75 -41.42 -46.50 -8.74
N SER A 76 -42.18 -45.70 -7.96
CA SER A 76 -41.80 -44.33 -7.62
C SER A 76 -40.49 -44.29 -6.83
N LEU A 77 -40.35 -45.16 -5.82
CA LEU A 77 -39.10 -45.25 -5.03
C LEU A 77 -37.91 -45.72 -5.88
N ASP A 78 -38.09 -46.68 -6.80
CA ASP A 78 -37.01 -47.13 -7.70
C ASP A 78 -36.56 -46.00 -8.64
N VAL A 79 -37.50 -45.22 -9.21
CA VAL A 79 -37.16 -44.05 -10.04
C VAL A 79 -36.39 -42.99 -9.22
N VAL A 80 -36.86 -42.68 -8.01
CA VAL A 80 -36.23 -41.67 -7.14
C VAL A 80 -34.82 -42.12 -6.73
N THR A 81 -34.66 -43.35 -6.29
CA THR A 81 -33.35 -43.87 -5.82
C THR A 81 -32.33 -43.95 -6.96
N ARG A 82 -32.71 -44.45 -8.15
CA ARG A 82 -31.82 -44.45 -9.33
C ARG A 82 -31.46 -43.04 -9.78
N SER A 83 -32.43 -42.13 -9.83
CA SER A 83 -32.17 -40.73 -10.20
C SER A 83 -31.25 -40.05 -9.18
N CYS A 84 -31.43 -40.33 -7.88
CA CYS A 84 -30.58 -39.82 -6.82
C CYS A 84 -29.13 -40.30 -6.98
N TYR A 85 -28.92 -41.59 -7.25
CA TYR A 85 -27.58 -42.15 -7.49
C TYR A 85 -26.88 -41.48 -8.68
N VAL A 86 -27.59 -41.34 -9.80
CA VAL A 86 -27.09 -40.66 -11.00
C VAL A 86 -26.73 -39.20 -10.70
N ILE A 87 -27.63 -38.45 -10.05
CA ILE A 87 -27.40 -37.05 -9.72
C ILE A 87 -26.23 -36.91 -8.74
N ALA A 88 -26.08 -37.82 -7.77
CA ALA A 88 -24.98 -37.81 -6.83
C ALA A 88 -23.63 -37.97 -7.55
N VAL A 89 -23.52 -38.92 -8.49
CA VAL A 89 -22.32 -39.08 -9.32
C VAL A 89 -22.04 -37.83 -10.16
N LEU A 90 -23.07 -37.27 -10.81
CA LEU A 90 -22.92 -36.03 -11.59
C LEU A 90 -22.50 -34.84 -10.71
N ALA A 91 -23.02 -34.74 -9.48
CA ALA A 91 -22.67 -33.68 -8.54
C ALA A 91 -21.21 -33.76 -8.09
N ILE A 92 -20.69 -34.97 -7.86
CA ILE A 92 -19.28 -35.18 -7.53
C ILE A 92 -18.38 -34.72 -8.69
N LEU A 93 -18.71 -35.12 -9.93
CA LEU A 93 -17.95 -34.69 -11.11
C LEU A 93 -18.00 -33.17 -11.31
N ASP A 94 -19.18 -32.57 -11.12
CA ASP A 94 -19.38 -31.12 -11.23
C ASP A 94 -18.57 -30.36 -10.18
N PHE A 95 -18.54 -30.85 -8.94
CA PHE A 95 -17.74 -30.27 -7.86
C PHE A 95 -16.23 -30.32 -8.15
N LEU A 96 -15.73 -31.48 -8.63
CA LEU A 96 -14.31 -31.63 -8.99
C LEU A 96 -13.92 -30.67 -10.12
N TYR A 97 -14.75 -30.55 -11.15
CA TYR A 97 -14.54 -29.61 -12.24
C TYR A 97 -14.51 -28.16 -11.74
N GLN A 98 -15.48 -27.78 -10.91
CA GLN A 98 -15.58 -26.41 -10.39
C GLN A 98 -14.41 -26.05 -9.46
N LYS A 99 -13.92 -26.99 -8.65
CA LYS A 99 -12.72 -26.81 -7.84
C LYS A 99 -11.49 -26.56 -8.70
N TRP A 100 -11.30 -27.34 -9.77
CA TRP A 100 -10.19 -27.16 -10.70
C TRP A 100 -10.26 -25.85 -11.50
N GLU A 101 -11.46 -25.43 -11.91
CA GLU A 101 -11.70 -24.14 -12.55
C GLU A 101 -11.33 -23.00 -11.60
N PHE A 102 -11.81 -23.04 -10.35
CA PHE A 102 -11.50 -22.03 -9.33
C PHE A 102 -10.00 -21.93 -9.03
N GLU A 103 -9.30 -23.07 -8.90
CA GLU A 103 -7.85 -23.08 -8.70
C GLU A 103 -7.08 -22.49 -9.89
N GLN A 104 -7.62 -22.56 -11.11
CA GLN A 104 -7.01 -21.89 -12.26
C GLN A 104 -7.31 -20.40 -12.30
N ASP A 105 -8.53 -20.00 -11.98
CA ASP A 105 -8.94 -18.60 -11.93
C ASP A 105 -8.12 -17.81 -10.88
N LEU A 106 -7.65 -18.47 -9.82
CA LEU A 106 -6.78 -17.89 -8.80
C LEU A 106 -5.29 -17.78 -9.20
N LYS A 107 -4.87 -18.38 -10.31
CA LYS A 107 -3.47 -18.31 -10.73
C LYS A 107 -3.18 -16.96 -11.34
N MET A 108 -2.30 -16.22 -10.70
CA MET A 108 -1.75 -14.99 -11.27
C MET A 108 -0.62 -15.31 -12.25
N THR A 109 -0.57 -14.53 -13.32
CA THR A 109 0.57 -14.52 -14.24
C THR A 109 1.76 -13.78 -13.62
N LYS A 110 2.98 -14.06 -14.11
CA LYS A 110 4.19 -13.32 -13.68
C LYS A 110 4.08 -11.81 -13.89
N GLN A 111 3.29 -11.37 -14.89
CA GLN A 111 3.04 -9.96 -15.16
C GLN A 111 2.11 -9.35 -14.11
N GLU A 112 0.99 -10.01 -13.81
CA GLU A 112 0.04 -9.57 -12.77
C GLU A 112 0.70 -9.48 -11.39
N VAL A 113 1.51 -10.48 -11.00
CA VAL A 113 2.25 -10.42 -9.73
C VAL A 113 3.18 -9.20 -9.67
N LYS A 114 3.84 -8.87 -10.79
CA LYS A 114 4.74 -7.72 -10.86
C LYS A 114 3.97 -6.40 -10.79
N GLU A 115 2.79 -6.33 -11.36
CA GLU A 115 1.91 -5.15 -11.30
C GLU A 115 1.29 -4.97 -9.92
N GLU A 116 0.80 -6.03 -9.29
CA GLU A 116 0.36 -6.05 -7.90
C GLU A 116 1.48 -5.52 -6.99
N PHE A 117 2.70 -6.06 -7.11
CA PHE A 117 3.84 -5.61 -6.29
C PHE A 117 4.14 -4.11 -6.48
N LYS A 118 4.05 -3.60 -7.71
CA LYS A 118 4.21 -2.17 -8.01
C LYS A 118 3.08 -1.31 -7.41
N GLN A 119 1.85 -1.82 -7.39
CA GLN A 119 0.70 -1.10 -6.83
C GLN A 119 0.72 -1.10 -5.29
N THR A 120 1.15 -2.19 -4.65
CA THR A 120 1.17 -2.30 -3.18
C THR A 120 2.36 -1.57 -2.56
N GLU A 121 3.56 -1.70 -3.10
CA GLU A 121 4.76 -1.05 -2.53
C GLU A 121 5.10 0.31 -3.14
N GLY A 122 4.50 0.64 -4.29
CA GLY A 122 4.86 1.79 -5.10
C GLY A 122 6.17 1.57 -5.87
N ASP A 123 6.45 2.44 -6.85
CA ASP A 123 7.70 2.37 -7.61
C ASP A 123 8.91 2.74 -6.72
N PRO A 124 9.92 1.85 -6.58
CA PRO A 124 11.14 2.15 -5.83
C PRO A 124 11.84 3.43 -6.30
N LEU A 125 11.76 3.77 -7.59
CA LEU A 125 12.29 5.00 -8.16
C LEU A 125 11.53 6.24 -7.68
N VAL A 126 10.21 6.12 -7.50
CA VAL A 126 9.39 7.22 -6.97
C VAL A 126 9.71 7.41 -5.48
N LYS A 127 9.82 6.33 -4.71
CA LYS A 127 10.20 6.39 -3.29
C LYS A 127 11.59 6.99 -3.08
N SER A 128 12.58 6.62 -3.90
CA SER A 128 13.92 7.19 -3.82
C SER A 128 13.93 8.67 -4.20
N ARG A 129 13.15 9.06 -5.22
CA ARG A 129 12.99 10.45 -5.66
C ARG A 129 12.33 11.32 -4.60
N ILE A 130 11.31 10.83 -3.91
CA ILE A 130 10.67 11.55 -2.79
C ILE A 130 11.70 11.83 -1.69
N ARG A 131 12.49 10.82 -1.31
CA ARG A 131 13.55 10.99 -0.29
C ARG A 131 14.62 11.99 -0.72
N SER A 132 15.03 11.99 -1.99
CA SER A 132 16.02 12.96 -2.48
C SER A 132 15.48 14.39 -2.42
N ILE A 133 14.22 14.60 -2.82
CA ILE A 133 13.56 15.90 -2.76
C ILE A 133 13.43 16.38 -1.30
N GLN A 134 13.03 15.49 -0.38
CA GLN A 134 12.95 15.81 1.06
C GLN A 134 14.31 16.26 1.63
N ARG A 135 15.39 15.55 1.31
CA ARG A 135 16.76 15.93 1.73
C ARG A 135 17.18 17.27 1.13
N GLU A 136 16.85 17.53 -0.13
CA GLU A 136 17.16 18.80 -0.78
C GLU A 136 16.41 19.96 -0.12
N MET A 137 15.11 19.81 0.15
CA MET A 137 14.31 20.82 0.85
C MET A 137 14.84 21.09 2.26
N ALA A 138 15.18 20.05 3.02
CA ALA A 138 15.78 20.20 4.35
C ALA A 138 17.11 20.96 4.28
N ARG A 139 17.97 20.64 3.29
CA ARG A 139 19.23 21.35 3.07
C ARG A 139 19.02 22.81 2.69
N ARG A 140 18.01 23.13 1.87
CA ARG A 140 17.68 24.51 1.51
C ARG A 140 17.24 25.33 2.73
N ARG A 141 16.34 24.78 3.57
CA ARG A 141 15.91 25.42 4.82
C ARG A 141 17.09 25.67 5.76
N MET A 142 17.90 24.63 6.00
CA MET A 142 19.12 24.77 6.82
C MET A 142 20.06 25.87 6.30
N MET A 143 20.23 26.00 4.99
CA MET A 143 21.07 27.06 4.40
C MET A 143 20.47 28.46 4.54
N GLU A 144 19.14 28.56 4.60
CA GLU A 144 18.44 29.81 4.86
C GLU A 144 18.60 30.22 6.33
N ASP A 145 18.53 29.26 7.25
CA ASP A 145 18.73 29.48 8.69
C ASP A 145 20.15 29.97 9.03
N VAL A 146 21.15 29.68 8.20
CA VAL A 146 22.52 30.22 8.35
C VAL A 146 22.50 31.75 8.41
N LYS A 147 21.58 32.43 7.69
CA LYS A 147 21.51 33.91 7.68
C LYS A 147 21.18 34.50 9.04
N ASN A 148 20.54 33.70 9.91
CA ASN A 148 20.12 34.10 11.25
C ASN A 148 21.16 33.73 12.31
N ALA A 149 22.33 33.22 11.93
CA ALA A 149 23.39 32.86 12.85
C ALA A 149 24.17 34.08 13.33
N ASP A 150 24.56 34.08 14.60
CA ASP A 150 25.40 35.12 15.20
C ASP A 150 26.89 34.86 14.97
N VAL A 151 27.28 33.58 14.91
CA VAL A 151 28.67 33.17 14.67
C VAL A 151 28.72 31.82 13.96
N ILE A 152 29.76 31.62 13.15
CA ILE A 152 30.06 30.31 12.57
C ILE A 152 31.42 29.83 13.05
N ILE A 153 31.42 28.67 13.68
CA ILE A 153 32.61 27.99 14.17
C ILE A 153 33.08 27.02 13.09
N THR A 154 34.36 27.10 12.76
CA THR A 154 34.94 26.35 11.63
C THR A 154 36.04 25.40 12.09
N ASN A 155 36.07 24.20 11.47
CA ASN A 155 37.25 23.35 11.38
C ASN A 155 37.73 23.45 9.92
N PRO A 156 38.75 24.28 9.64
CA PRO A 156 39.07 24.90 8.36
C PRO A 156 38.38 24.36 7.10
N GLU A 157 38.96 23.38 6.41
CA GLU A 157 38.41 22.90 5.13
C GLU A 157 37.27 21.89 5.31
N HIS A 158 37.04 21.42 6.53
CA HIS A 158 36.26 20.22 6.78
C HIS A 158 34.87 20.47 7.37
N LEU A 159 34.72 21.35 8.37
CA LEU A 159 33.44 21.55 9.08
C LEU A 159 33.11 23.03 9.27
N SER A 160 31.82 23.33 9.23
CA SER A 160 31.26 24.61 9.66
C SER A 160 30.01 24.36 10.49
N VAL A 161 29.92 24.99 11.66
CA VAL A 161 28.76 24.93 12.56
C VAL A 161 28.33 26.36 12.86
N ALA A 162 27.08 26.68 12.55
CA ALA A 162 26.49 27.99 12.78
C ALA A 162 25.69 27.97 14.08
N LEU A 163 25.99 28.91 14.97
CA LEU A 163 25.30 29.10 16.23
C LEU A 163 24.48 30.39 16.19
N ARG A 164 23.32 30.35 16.82
CA ARG A 164 22.49 31.52 17.12
C ARG A 164 22.29 31.62 18.62
N TYR A 165 22.36 32.81 19.16
CA TYR A 165 22.15 33.09 20.56
C TYR A 165 21.51 34.46 20.75
N ASP A 166 20.38 34.49 21.46
CA ASP A 166 19.74 35.71 21.92
C ASP A 166 19.77 35.75 23.45
N SER A 167 20.55 36.68 24.00
CA SER A 167 20.75 36.83 25.45
C SER A 167 19.47 37.18 26.22
N MET A 168 18.43 37.65 25.54
CA MET A 168 17.15 38.02 26.16
C MET A 168 16.15 36.85 26.23
N SER A 169 16.26 35.88 25.33
CA SER A 169 15.23 34.85 25.13
C SER A 169 15.74 33.41 25.18
N MET A 170 17.06 33.19 25.10
CA MET A 170 17.66 31.86 25.04
C MET A 170 18.53 31.59 26.27
N GLU A 171 18.35 30.41 26.88
CA GLU A 171 19.20 29.94 27.98
C GLU A 171 20.57 29.47 27.46
N ALA A 172 20.62 28.94 26.23
CA ALA A 172 21.84 28.47 25.59
C ALA A 172 21.85 28.72 24.07
N PRO A 173 23.04 28.85 23.44
CA PRO A 173 23.15 28.93 21.99
C PRO A 173 22.58 27.69 21.30
N THR A 174 21.86 27.91 20.20
CA THR A 174 21.28 26.84 19.37
C THR A 174 22.08 26.64 18.08
N VAL A 175 22.28 25.39 17.68
CA VAL A 175 22.89 25.05 16.38
C VAL A 175 21.85 25.23 15.27
N VAL A 176 21.98 26.28 14.45
CA VAL A 176 21.03 26.56 13.35
C VAL A 176 21.41 25.90 12.04
N ALA A 177 22.69 25.59 11.84
CA ALA A 177 23.16 24.83 10.69
C ALA A 177 24.48 24.13 11.01
N LYS A 178 24.71 22.93 10.45
CA LYS A 178 26.02 22.28 10.48
C LYS A 178 26.28 21.57 9.16
N GLY A 179 27.54 21.52 8.75
CA GLY A 179 27.91 20.92 7.46
C GLY A 179 29.34 20.45 7.41
N ALA A 180 29.60 19.47 6.53
CA ALA A 180 30.93 18.99 6.20
C ALA A 180 31.29 19.28 4.73
N ASN A 181 32.58 19.42 4.44
CA ASN A 181 33.15 19.57 3.09
C ASN A 181 32.42 20.64 2.26
N ASN A 182 31.78 20.27 1.15
CA ASN A 182 31.05 21.20 0.28
C ASN A 182 29.89 21.94 1.01
N ILE A 183 29.24 21.30 1.98
CA ILE A 183 28.22 21.96 2.80
C ILE A 183 28.87 23.02 3.69
N ALA A 184 30.00 22.68 4.32
CA ALA A 184 30.77 23.61 5.15
C ALA A 184 31.28 24.82 4.35
N PHE A 185 31.72 24.59 3.10
CA PHE A 185 32.11 25.66 2.17
C PHE A 185 30.94 26.60 1.86
N LYS A 186 29.76 26.07 1.50
CA LYS A 186 28.57 26.88 1.25
C LYS A 186 28.11 27.67 2.46
N ILE A 187 28.16 27.09 3.66
CA ILE A 187 27.85 27.80 4.91
C ILE A 187 28.77 29.02 5.06
N ARG A 188 30.08 28.86 4.85
CA ARG A 188 31.05 29.97 4.89
C ARG A 188 30.79 31.02 3.81
N GLU A 189 30.39 30.61 2.61
CA GLU A 189 30.04 31.53 1.54
C GLU A 189 28.82 32.40 1.89
N ILE A 190 27.77 31.78 2.46
CA ILE A 190 26.58 32.49 2.95
C ILE A 190 26.96 33.43 4.09
N ALA A 191 27.81 32.97 5.01
CA ALA A 191 28.30 33.78 6.13
C ALA A 191 28.97 35.06 5.66
N LYS A 192 29.91 34.95 4.70
CA LYS A 192 30.61 36.08 4.11
C LYS A 192 29.65 37.06 3.44
N LYS A 193 28.65 36.57 2.71
CA LYS A 193 27.62 37.40 2.06
C LYS A 193 26.72 38.15 3.06
N ASN A 194 26.47 37.56 4.23
CA ASN A 194 25.61 38.15 5.27
C ASN A 194 26.41 38.81 6.41
N HIS A 195 27.73 38.97 6.25
CA HIS A 195 28.63 39.57 7.25
C HIS A 195 28.59 38.87 8.62
N ILE A 196 28.38 37.55 8.62
CA ILE A 196 28.40 36.73 9.83
C ILE A 196 29.85 36.34 10.14
N PRO A 197 30.34 36.59 11.36
CA PRO A 197 31.73 36.32 11.73
C PRO A 197 32.05 34.83 11.70
N LEU A 198 33.23 34.52 11.15
CA LEU A 198 33.80 33.18 11.11
C LEU A 198 34.89 33.09 12.19
N VAL A 199 34.77 32.12 13.10
CA VAL A 199 35.77 31.87 14.14
C VAL A 199 36.31 30.46 13.97
N GLU A 200 37.63 30.33 13.97
CA GLU A 200 38.28 29.02 13.88
C GLU A 200 38.42 28.41 15.28
N ASN A 201 37.80 27.24 15.48
CA ASN A 201 37.99 26.44 16.68
C ASN A 201 37.73 24.97 16.31
N LYS A 202 38.81 24.24 15.98
CA LYS A 202 38.73 22.86 15.48
C LYS A 202 38.08 21.91 16.51
N PRO A 203 38.49 21.90 17.80
CA PRO A 203 37.88 21.01 18.79
C PRO A 203 36.38 21.25 18.96
N LEU A 204 35.97 22.52 19.09
CA LEU A 204 34.56 22.85 19.29
C LEU A 204 33.72 22.54 18.03
N ALA A 205 34.21 22.85 16.84
CA ALA A 205 33.52 22.52 15.60
C ALA A 205 33.33 20.99 15.41
N GLN A 206 34.34 20.19 15.74
CA GLN A 206 34.24 18.73 15.67
C GLN A 206 33.22 18.19 16.68
N ASN A 207 33.26 18.68 17.92
CA ASN A 207 32.37 18.24 18.98
C ASN A 207 30.92 18.65 18.70
N LEU A 208 30.67 19.90 18.34
CA LEU A 208 29.32 20.37 18.00
C LEU A 208 28.77 19.64 16.77
N TYR A 209 29.59 19.36 15.76
CA TYR A 209 29.15 18.61 14.59
C TYR A 209 28.70 17.19 14.94
N LYS A 210 29.44 16.53 15.84
CA LYS A 210 29.23 15.13 16.22
C LYS A 210 28.10 14.94 17.25
N PHE A 211 27.99 15.84 18.23
CA PHE A 211 27.15 15.62 19.41
C PHE A 211 25.88 16.47 19.47
N VAL A 212 25.74 17.51 18.65
CA VAL A 212 24.60 18.44 18.71
C VAL A 212 23.89 18.51 17.38
N ASP A 213 22.60 18.21 17.35
CA ASP A 213 21.80 18.27 16.12
C ASP A 213 21.27 19.67 15.80
N ILE A 214 20.88 19.87 14.54
CA ILE A 214 20.36 21.15 14.07
C ILE A 214 19.02 21.41 14.77
N GLY A 215 18.87 22.63 15.29
CA GLY A 215 17.71 23.07 16.07
C GLY A 215 17.83 22.77 17.56
N GLN A 216 18.90 22.12 18.01
CA GLN A 216 19.13 21.85 19.44
C GLN A 216 20.08 22.88 20.07
N GLU A 217 19.84 23.13 21.35
CA GLU A 217 20.75 23.88 22.21
C GLU A 217 22.03 23.10 22.46
N ILE A 218 23.15 23.80 22.59
CA ILE A 218 24.42 23.17 22.92
C ILE A 218 24.37 22.60 24.35
N PRO A 219 24.98 21.42 24.60
CA PRO A 219 25.13 20.90 25.96
C PRO A 219 26.01 21.78 26.86
N PRO A 220 25.85 21.67 28.20
CA PRO A 220 26.64 22.43 29.19
C PRO A 220 28.16 22.27 29.03
N ASP A 221 28.61 21.10 28.59
CA ASP A 221 30.03 20.79 28.35
C ASP A 221 30.68 21.75 27.33
N PHE A 222 29.89 22.39 26.47
CA PHE A 222 30.37 23.32 25.45
C PHE A 222 30.09 24.79 25.77
N TYR A 223 29.41 25.10 26.88
CA TYR A 223 29.01 26.47 27.23
C TYR A 223 30.18 27.42 27.34
N GLN A 224 31.25 27.02 28.05
CA GLN A 224 32.41 27.88 28.24
C GLN A 224 33.04 28.27 26.89
N ALA A 225 33.33 27.28 26.03
CA ALA A 225 33.95 27.52 24.74
C ALA A 225 33.04 28.32 23.79
N ALA A 226 31.72 28.11 23.84
CA ALA A 226 30.77 28.88 23.06
C ALA A 226 30.63 30.34 23.57
N ALA A 227 30.61 30.54 24.88
CA ALA A 227 30.53 31.85 25.52
C ALA A 227 31.76 32.71 25.23
N GLU A 228 32.97 32.13 25.29
CA GLU A 228 34.21 32.82 24.91
C GLU A 228 34.18 33.32 23.47
N ILE A 229 33.71 32.49 22.54
CA ILE A 229 33.57 32.85 21.12
C ILE A 229 32.49 33.93 20.91
N LEU A 230 31.33 33.79 21.56
CA LEU A 230 30.25 34.78 21.46
C LEU A 230 30.68 36.12 22.05
N ALA A 231 31.33 36.13 23.21
CA ALA A 231 31.86 37.34 23.83
C ALA A 231 32.87 38.06 22.92
N TYR A 232 33.76 37.31 22.28
CA TYR A 232 34.69 37.85 21.29
C TYR A 232 33.96 38.51 20.11
N VAL A 233 32.93 37.84 19.57
CA VAL A 233 32.13 38.36 18.45
C VAL A 233 31.34 39.62 18.83
N TYR A 234 30.67 39.64 19.98
CA TYR A 234 29.92 40.82 20.44
C TYR A 234 30.86 41.99 20.78
N GLY A 235 32.04 41.71 21.35
CA GLY A 235 33.07 42.72 21.59
C GLY A 235 33.56 43.37 20.29
N LEU A 236 33.75 42.59 19.23
CA LEU A 236 34.08 43.10 17.90
C LEU A 236 32.96 43.98 17.32
N LYS A 237 31.70 43.55 17.45
CA LYS A 237 30.51 44.25 16.92
C LYS A 237 30.28 45.62 17.59
N ASN A 238 30.59 45.74 18.88
CA ASN A 238 30.52 47.02 19.60
C ASN A 238 31.63 47.98 19.18
N ARG A 239 32.85 47.47 18.91
CA ARG A 239 33.99 48.28 18.44
C ARG A 239 33.81 48.83 17.02
N THR A 240 33.11 48.13 16.14
CA THR A 240 32.79 48.61 14.79
C THR A 240 31.64 49.62 14.76
N LYS A 241 30.73 49.59 15.74
CA LYS A 241 29.65 50.60 15.87
C LYS A 241 30.14 51.94 16.42
N ASP A 242 31.24 51.94 17.20
CA ASP A 242 31.81 53.14 17.81
C ASP A 242 32.77 53.91 16.87
N ASN A 243 33.14 53.31 15.72
CA ASN A 243 34.09 53.87 14.75
C ASN A 243 33.44 54.26 13.39
N GLY A 244 32.11 54.40 13.34
CA GLY A 244 31.35 54.86 12.17
C GLY A 244 30.33 55.91 12.55
#